data_AF-R7SGY1-F1
#
_entry.id   AF-R7SGY1-F1
#
_cell.length_a   1.000
_cell.length_b   1.000
_cell.length_c   1.000
_cell.angle_alpha   90.00
_cell.angle_beta   90.00
_cell.angle_gamma   90.00
#
_symmetry.space_group_name_H-M   'P 1'
#
loop_
_entity.id
_entity.type
_entity.pdbx_description
1 polymer ?
#
loop_
_entity_poly.entity_id
_entity_poly.type
_entity_poly.pdbx_seq_one_letter_code
_entity_poly.pdbx_strand_id
1 'polypeptide(L)'
;MIDLGPEARSDALAHYARNIIKNFHLKLSVPSLQTTSALPTVPTVPVGEINKVGIIGAGVGGLYAAMILQDLGIPYEILESSDRWGGRLFTHHFSDEEHDYFVSKSRLSALFHSCDVGAMRFPNTPLMKRTFDLFDRLDIKRGGKLIKYIYQNPENVFFYNSIRRKRSDPGVTTANEFQITDVPEKYGQTGWDNLVKNVISPFAKTLADDVTNGGDEGWKLMMQYDIYSTRAYMAGNRSDAKPELDELKMMPYPLGVVNWLETFDTSTGQYDAALSEEVMDSLAFAFPEEDANATVDWYCVEVKCYR
;
A
#
# COMPACT_ATOMS: atom_id res chain seq x y z
N MET A 1 16.31 -17.44 14.85
CA MET A 1 15.58 -17.16 13.60
C MET A 1 14.20 -17.74 13.77
N ILE A 2 13.17 -16.91 13.89
CA ILE A 2 11.79 -17.39 14.02
C ILE A 2 11.35 -17.82 12.62
N ASP A 3 11.27 -19.13 12.40
CA ASP A 3 10.69 -19.70 11.17
C ASP A 3 9.17 -19.67 11.32
N LEU A 4 8.57 -18.54 10.94
CA LEU A 4 7.13 -18.45 10.73
C LEU A 4 6.86 -19.21 9.42
N GLY A 5 6.10 -20.30 9.51
CA GLY A 5 5.92 -21.30 8.45
C GLY A 5 5.55 -20.77 7.06
N PRO A 6 5.45 -21.65 6.05
CA PRO A 6 5.37 -21.31 4.62
C PRO A 6 4.27 -20.28 4.27
N GLU A 7 3.18 -20.23 5.03
CA GLU A 7 2.08 -19.26 4.81
C GLU A 7 2.48 -17.79 5.04
N ALA A 8 3.49 -17.51 5.87
CA ALA A 8 3.96 -16.15 6.13
C ALA A 8 4.65 -15.50 4.90
N ARG A 9 4.96 -16.27 3.86
CA ARG A 9 5.62 -15.81 2.62
C ARG A 9 4.66 -15.15 1.61
N SER A 10 3.35 -15.22 1.84
CA SER A 10 2.30 -14.78 0.91
C SER A 10 1.95 -13.27 0.92
N ASP A 11 2.75 -12.42 1.56
CA ASP A 11 2.46 -10.97 1.69
C ASP A 11 3.70 -10.16 1.23
N ALA A 12 3.59 -9.37 0.16
CA ALA A 12 4.71 -8.57 -0.37
C ALA A 12 5.14 -7.47 0.59
N LEU A 13 4.23 -6.83 1.34
CA LEU A 13 4.60 -5.79 2.30
C LEU A 13 5.34 -6.40 3.49
N ALA A 14 4.87 -7.55 3.97
CA ALA A 14 5.61 -8.29 4.97
C ALA A 14 6.93 -8.85 4.41
N HIS A 15 6.98 -9.25 3.15
CA HIS A 15 8.21 -9.70 2.48
C HIS A 15 9.21 -8.55 2.32
N TYR A 16 8.75 -7.38 1.88
CA TYR A 16 9.48 -6.13 1.80
C TYR A 16 10.06 -5.76 3.17
N ALA A 17 9.21 -5.69 4.20
CA ALA A 17 9.63 -5.39 5.56
C ALA A 17 10.65 -6.43 6.08
N ARG A 18 10.43 -7.73 5.84
CA ARG A 18 11.37 -8.79 6.21
C ARG A 18 12.72 -8.63 5.51
N ASN A 19 12.73 -8.29 4.23
CA ASN A 19 13.97 -8.13 3.48
C ASN A 19 14.72 -6.86 3.88
N ILE A 20 14.03 -5.76 4.20
CA ILE A 20 14.64 -4.60 4.84
C ILE A 20 15.26 -4.99 6.17
N ILE A 21 14.51 -5.68 7.03
CA ILE A 21 14.98 -6.12 8.34
C ILE A 21 16.18 -7.05 8.17
N LYS A 22 16.13 -8.02 7.24
CA LYS A 22 17.23 -8.94 6.97
C LYS A 22 18.46 -8.21 6.45
N ASN A 23 18.30 -7.28 5.50
CA ASN A 23 19.38 -6.46 4.97
C ASN A 23 19.99 -5.55 6.05
N PHE A 24 19.16 -4.97 6.91
CA PHE A 24 19.62 -4.19 8.06
C PHE A 24 20.37 -5.05 9.07
N HIS A 25 19.86 -6.24 9.39
CA HIS A 25 20.57 -7.20 10.25
C HIS A 25 21.88 -7.67 9.62
N LEU A 26 21.94 -7.89 8.30
CA LEU A 26 23.17 -8.22 7.60
C LEU A 26 24.16 -7.04 7.63
N LYS A 27 23.68 -5.80 7.48
CA LYS A 27 24.49 -4.58 7.64
C LYS A 27 24.98 -4.38 9.08
N LEU A 28 24.19 -4.77 10.08
CA LEU A 28 24.60 -4.82 11.49
C LEU A 28 25.57 -5.98 11.76
N SER A 29 25.44 -7.07 11.00
CA SER A 29 26.34 -8.22 10.99
C SER A 29 27.62 -7.90 10.21
N VAL A 30 28.25 -6.76 10.51
CA VAL A 30 29.65 -6.52 10.17
C VAL A 30 30.49 -7.57 10.91
N PRO A 31 31.54 -8.16 10.28
CA PRO A 31 32.32 -9.25 10.86
C PRO A 31 32.82 -8.91 12.26
N SER A 32 32.93 -9.92 13.12
CA SER A 32 33.59 -9.82 14.42
C SER A 32 34.77 -8.87 14.33
N LEU A 33 34.74 -7.79 15.11
CA LEU A 33 35.93 -7.02 15.47
C LEU A 33 37.06 -8.03 15.66
N GLN A 34 38.04 -8.03 14.75
CA GLN A 34 39.33 -8.61 15.05
C GLN A 34 39.78 -7.84 16.29
N THR A 35 39.74 -8.53 17.42
CA THR A 35 40.14 -8.04 18.74
C THR A 35 41.61 -7.67 18.69
N THR A 36 41.90 -6.44 18.27
CA THR A 36 43.16 -5.78 18.55
C THR A 36 42.89 -4.34 18.97
N SER A 37 43.39 -4.01 20.16
CA SER A 37 43.23 -2.77 20.94
C SER A 37 41.91 -2.64 21.74
N ALA A 38 42.08 -2.40 23.04
CA ALA A 38 41.03 -2.33 24.04
C ALA A 38 40.05 -1.19 23.73
N LEU A 39 38.79 -1.54 23.48
CA LEU A 39 37.69 -0.60 23.42
C LEU A 39 37.48 0.05 24.80
N PRO A 40 37.18 1.36 24.87
CA PRO A 40 36.82 2.01 26.12
C PRO A 40 35.63 1.27 26.74
N THR A 41 35.76 0.89 28.02
CA THR A 41 34.73 0.19 28.78
C THR A 41 33.49 1.08 28.91
N VAL A 42 32.54 0.90 28.00
CA VAL A 42 31.17 1.36 28.20
C VAL A 42 30.65 0.68 29.48
N PRO A 43 30.00 1.40 30.41
CA PRO A 43 29.41 0.77 31.57
C PRO A 43 28.49 -0.35 31.12
N THR A 44 28.84 -1.59 31.44
CA THR A 44 27.96 -2.74 31.24
C THR A 44 26.81 -2.59 32.21
N VAL A 45 25.69 -2.04 31.74
CA VAL A 45 24.42 -2.12 32.47
C VAL A 45 24.11 -3.61 32.58
N PRO A 46 23.98 -4.17 33.79
CA PRO A 46 23.48 -5.53 33.94
C PRO A 46 22.09 -5.55 33.32
N VAL A 47 21.94 -6.23 32.19
CA VAL A 47 20.62 -6.53 31.66
C VAL A 47 20.03 -7.52 32.65
N GLY A 48 19.25 -7.01 33.63
CA GLY A 48 18.44 -7.85 34.49
C GLY A 48 17.56 -8.77 33.64
N GLU A 49 17.07 -9.87 34.22
CA GLU A 49 16.18 -10.80 33.51
C GLU A 49 15.11 -10.01 32.75
N ILE A 50 15.11 -10.13 31.42
CA ILE A 50 14.15 -9.45 30.54
C ILE A 50 12.81 -10.18 30.73
N ASN A 51 12.06 -9.75 31.74
CA ASN A 51 10.81 -10.38 32.13
C ASN A 51 9.60 -9.86 31.35
N LYS A 52 9.76 -8.83 30.52
CA LYS A 52 8.66 -8.14 29.83
C LYS A 52 9.10 -7.45 28.55
N VAL A 53 8.31 -7.56 27.49
CA VAL A 53 8.50 -6.84 26.23
C VAL A 53 7.80 -5.47 26.30
N GLY A 54 8.51 -4.39 26.01
CA GLY A 54 7.91 -3.06 25.86
C GLY A 54 7.49 -2.79 24.41
N ILE A 55 6.24 -2.39 24.21
CA ILE A 55 5.66 -1.98 22.92
C ILE A 55 5.35 -0.49 23.00
N ILE A 56 5.90 0.31 22.08
CA ILE A 56 5.63 1.74 21.99
C ILE A 56 4.60 1.99 20.89
N GLY A 57 3.43 2.49 21.28
CA GLY A 57 2.29 2.81 20.42
C GLY A 57 1.23 1.69 20.38
N ALA A 58 -0.01 2.05 20.70
CA ALA A 58 -1.22 1.22 20.62
C ALA A 58 -1.96 1.40 19.29
N GLY A 59 -1.23 1.61 18.18
CA GLY A 59 -1.78 1.47 16.83
C GLY A 59 -1.95 -0.01 16.44
N VAL A 60 -2.52 -0.28 15.25
CA VAL A 60 -2.77 -1.66 14.80
C VAL A 60 -1.53 -2.56 14.83
N GLY A 61 -0.35 -2.04 14.50
CA GLY A 61 0.91 -2.80 14.57
C GLY A 61 1.30 -3.22 15.99
N GLY A 62 1.19 -2.30 16.95
CA GLY A 62 1.49 -2.57 18.36
C GLY A 62 0.44 -3.50 19.00
N LEU A 63 -0.84 -3.30 18.70
CA LEU A 63 -1.93 -4.18 19.15
C LEU A 63 -1.80 -5.59 18.57
N TYR A 64 -1.42 -5.72 17.29
CA TYR A 64 -1.20 -7.02 16.67
C TYR A 64 0.03 -7.74 17.25
N ALA A 65 1.12 -7.01 17.53
CA ALA A 65 2.28 -7.57 18.22
C ALA A 65 1.93 -8.06 19.65
N ALA A 66 1.17 -7.25 20.40
CA ALA A 66 0.67 -7.62 21.72
C ALA A 66 -0.20 -8.88 21.68
N MET A 67 -1.10 -9.00 20.70
CA MET A 67 -1.92 -10.19 20.48
C MET A 67 -1.06 -11.45 20.28
N ILE A 68 0.01 -11.37 19.47
CA ILE A 68 0.94 -12.49 19.28
C ILE A 68 1.67 -12.85 20.58
N LEU A 69 2.19 -11.87 21.31
CA LEU A 69 2.89 -12.10 22.58
C LEU A 69 1.96 -12.73 23.62
N GLN A 70 0.70 -12.27 23.67
CA GLN A 70 -0.34 -12.80 24.54
C GLN A 70 -0.61 -14.28 24.24
N ASP A 71 -0.77 -14.65 22.97
CA ASP A 71 -0.98 -16.05 22.55
C ASP A 71 0.19 -16.96 22.95
N LEU A 72 1.42 -16.43 22.92
CA LEU A 72 2.64 -17.14 23.28
C LEU A 72 2.93 -17.16 24.79
N GLY A 73 2.10 -16.49 25.61
CA GLY A 73 2.31 -16.37 27.05
C GLY A 73 3.52 -15.51 27.44
N ILE A 74 3.98 -14.62 26.55
CA ILE A 74 5.11 -13.73 26.80
C ILE A 74 4.59 -12.42 27.42
N PRO A 75 5.07 -12.01 28.61
CA PRO A 75 4.62 -10.77 29.24
C PRO A 75 5.01 -9.54 28.41
N TYR A 76 4.09 -8.58 28.30
CA TYR A 76 4.32 -7.33 27.57
C TYR A 76 3.66 -6.11 28.23
N GLU A 77 4.11 -4.93 27.85
CA GLU A 77 3.54 -3.63 28.21
C GLU A 77 3.38 -2.77 26.96
N ILE A 78 2.24 -2.08 26.81
CA ILE A 78 2.02 -1.13 25.73
C ILE A 78 2.01 0.27 26.31
N LEU A 79 2.84 1.15 25.76
CA LEU A 79 2.87 2.57 26.09
C LEU A 79 2.33 3.36 24.91
N GLU A 80 1.15 3.96 25.07
CA GLU A 80 0.54 4.86 24.09
C GLU A 80 0.63 6.31 24.57
N SER A 81 0.96 7.20 23.65
CA SER A 81 1.11 8.64 23.91
C SER A 81 -0.22 9.40 23.92
N SER A 82 -1.19 8.90 23.16
CA SER A 82 -2.52 9.48 22.97
C SER A 82 -3.52 8.93 23.99
N ASP A 83 -4.60 9.67 24.24
CA ASP A 83 -5.75 9.19 25.01
C ASP A 83 -6.61 8.16 24.24
N ARG A 84 -6.26 7.87 22.98
CA ARG A 84 -6.96 6.93 22.10
C ARG A 84 -6.02 5.91 21.49
N TRP A 85 -6.42 4.64 21.53
CA TRP A 85 -5.78 3.55 20.79
C TRP A 85 -6.30 3.41 19.35
N GLY A 86 -5.59 2.65 18.52
CA GLY A 86 -5.92 2.39 17.11
C GLY A 86 -5.08 3.21 16.14
N GLY A 87 -4.52 4.35 16.56
CA GLY A 87 -3.63 5.18 15.75
C GLY A 87 -4.31 5.62 14.43
N ARG A 88 -3.73 5.26 13.28
CA ARG A 88 -4.31 5.58 11.96
C ARG A 88 -5.56 4.75 11.61
N LEU A 89 -5.99 3.80 12.45
CA LEU A 89 -7.36 3.28 12.40
C LEU A 89 -8.23 4.21 13.24
N PHE A 90 -8.98 5.08 12.56
CA PHE A 90 -9.81 6.08 13.22
C PHE A 90 -11.08 6.35 12.44
N THR A 91 -12.21 6.09 13.09
CA THR A 91 -13.54 6.46 12.64
C THR A 91 -14.00 7.66 13.44
N HIS A 92 -14.31 8.75 12.74
CA HIS A 92 -14.97 9.89 13.32
C HIS A 92 -16.49 9.67 13.29
N HIS A 93 -17.14 9.84 14.43
CA HIS A 93 -18.59 9.74 14.57
C HIS A 93 -19.16 11.16 14.73
N PHE A 94 -20.12 11.52 13.86
CA PHE A 94 -20.74 12.85 13.88
C PHE A 94 -21.83 12.96 14.96
N SER A 95 -22.41 11.83 15.37
CA SER A 95 -23.36 11.75 16.49
C SER A 95 -23.26 10.41 17.22
N ASP A 96 -23.64 10.44 18.50
CA ASP A 96 -23.74 9.25 19.37
C ASP A 96 -25.11 8.57 19.30
N GLU A 97 -25.99 9.03 18.41
CA GLU A 97 -27.35 8.52 18.28
C GLU A 97 -27.40 7.26 17.41
N GLU A 98 -28.00 6.21 17.98
CA GLU A 98 -28.37 5.00 17.27
C GLU A 98 -29.64 5.29 16.43
N HIS A 99 -29.46 6.00 15.32
CA HIS A 99 -30.48 6.41 14.35
C HIS A 99 -31.48 7.50 14.79
N ASP A 100 -31.12 8.78 14.64
CA ASP A 100 -32.11 9.86 14.64
C ASP A 100 -32.85 9.94 13.30
N TYR A 101 -33.90 9.12 13.16
CA TYR A 101 -34.83 9.14 12.02
C TYR A 101 -35.77 10.35 12.10
N PHE A 102 -35.28 11.57 11.89
CA PHE A 102 -36.14 12.75 11.74
C PHE A 102 -35.74 13.68 10.59
N VAL A 103 -35.56 13.14 9.39
CA VAL A 103 -35.99 13.85 8.16
C VAL A 103 -36.49 12.81 7.16
N SER A 104 -37.80 12.84 6.88
CA SER A 104 -38.50 12.38 5.66
C SER A 104 -37.89 11.20 4.89
N LYS A 105 -38.70 10.14 4.70
CA LYS A 105 -38.57 9.02 3.74
C LYS A 105 -37.87 9.34 2.40
N SER A 106 -36.59 9.63 2.47
CA SER A 106 -35.64 9.73 1.39
C SER A 106 -34.43 8.96 1.93
N ARG A 107 -33.97 7.96 1.18
CA ARG A 107 -32.87 7.06 1.59
C ARG A 107 -31.50 7.78 1.68
N LEU A 108 -31.50 9.10 1.87
CA LEU A 108 -30.33 9.95 1.75
C LEU A 108 -29.81 10.46 3.10
N SER A 109 -30.64 10.57 4.16
CA SER A 109 -30.17 11.06 5.47
C SER A 109 -29.60 9.97 6.38
N ALA A 110 -29.82 8.69 6.09
CA ALA A 110 -29.32 7.59 6.93
C ALA A 110 -27.82 7.27 6.73
N LEU A 111 -27.15 7.90 5.75
CA LEU A 111 -25.87 7.38 5.22
C LEU A 111 -24.59 8.05 5.73
N PHE A 112 -24.64 9.07 6.58
CA PHE A 112 -23.45 9.86 6.96
C PHE A 112 -23.33 10.13 8.47
N HIS A 113 -23.41 9.09 9.30
CA HIS A 113 -23.23 9.21 10.75
C HIS A 113 -21.77 9.06 11.20
N SER A 114 -20.91 8.52 10.33
CA SER A 114 -19.50 8.34 10.60
C SER A 114 -18.69 8.41 9.31
N CYS A 115 -17.41 8.76 9.43
CA CYS A 115 -16.43 8.62 8.36
C CYS A 115 -15.13 8.05 8.92
N ASP A 116 -14.52 7.12 8.19
CA ASP A 116 -13.17 6.71 8.47
C ASP A 116 -12.20 7.81 8.03
N VAL A 117 -11.51 8.40 9.00
CA VAL A 117 -10.44 9.40 8.77
C VAL A 117 -9.17 8.72 8.29
N GLY A 118 -9.01 7.44 8.63
CA GLY A 118 -7.85 6.62 8.31
C GLY A 118 -8.15 5.48 7.35
N ALA A 119 -7.79 4.26 7.74
CA ALA A 119 -8.05 3.09 6.89
C ALA A 119 -9.55 2.84 6.73
N MET A 120 -10.02 2.77 5.49
CA MET A 120 -11.45 2.71 5.16
C MET A 120 -11.82 1.58 4.17
N ARG A 121 -10.82 0.98 3.51
CA ARG A 121 -11.03 0.03 2.41
C ARG A 121 -9.94 -1.03 2.37
N PHE A 122 -10.33 -2.26 2.09
CA PHE A 122 -9.51 -3.46 2.16
C PHE A 122 -9.75 -4.32 0.91
N PRO A 123 -8.85 -4.29 -0.08
CA PRO A 123 -8.91 -5.17 -1.25
C PRO A 123 -8.59 -6.61 -0.85
N ASN A 124 -9.40 -7.56 -1.30
CA ASN A 124 -9.19 -8.98 -1.05
C ASN A 124 -8.21 -9.57 -2.07
N THR A 125 -6.93 -9.33 -1.85
CA THR A 125 -5.81 -9.85 -2.65
C THR A 125 -4.88 -10.72 -1.80
N PRO A 126 -4.01 -11.55 -2.41
CA PRO A 126 -3.01 -12.32 -1.66
C PRO A 126 -2.17 -11.44 -0.69
N LEU A 127 -1.83 -10.22 -1.11
CA LEU A 127 -1.11 -9.25 -0.27
C LEU A 127 -1.79 -8.95 1.06
N MET A 128 -3.12 -8.88 1.06
CA MET A 128 -3.89 -8.51 2.23
C MET A 128 -4.45 -9.70 2.99
N LYS A 129 -4.02 -10.93 2.65
CA LYS A 129 -4.50 -12.15 3.31
C LYS A 129 -4.40 -12.05 4.83
N ARG A 130 -3.29 -11.54 5.37
CA ARG A 130 -3.10 -11.37 6.82
C ARG A 130 -4.14 -10.44 7.46
N THR A 131 -4.58 -9.41 6.76
CA THR A 131 -5.64 -8.51 7.21
C THR A 131 -6.99 -9.23 7.25
N PHE A 132 -7.30 -10.05 6.25
CA PHE A 132 -8.54 -10.84 6.24
C PHE A 132 -8.52 -11.98 7.26
N ASP A 133 -7.38 -12.64 7.48
CA ASP A 133 -7.20 -13.62 8.56
C ASP A 133 -7.43 -12.96 9.94
N LEU A 134 -6.99 -11.71 10.12
CA LEU A 134 -7.25 -10.93 11.33
C LEU A 134 -8.74 -10.60 11.48
N PHE A 135 -9.43 -10.20 10.41
CA PHE A 135 -10.88 -10.02 10.44
C PHE A 135 -11.60 -11.30 10.84
N ASP A 136 -11.18 -12.44 10.31
CA ASP A 136 -11.77 -13.72 10.67
C ASP A 136 -11.56 -14.08 12.13
N ARG A 137 -10.38 -13.80 12.68
CA ARG A 137 -10.05 -14.01 14.09
C ARG A 137 -10.85 -13.09 15.03
N LEU A 138 -11.20 -11.89 14.59
CA LEU A 138 -11.97 -10.89 15.35
C LEU A 138 -13.48 -10.98 15.11
N ASP A 139 -13.94 -12.00 14.38
CA ASP A 139 -15.34 -12.18 13.99
C ASP A 139 -15.93 -11.00 13.17
N ILE A 140 -15.10 -10.37 12.35
CA ILE A 140 -15.49 -9.34 11.38
C ILE A 140 -15.79 -10.04 10.05
N LYS A 141 -16.96 -10.70 9.98
CA LYS A 141 -17.33 -11.58 8.87
C LYS A 141 -18.00 -10.87 7.71
N ARG A 142 -17.82 -11.44 6.49
CA ARG A 142 -18.51 -11.02 5.25
C ARG A 142 -20.01 -11.17 5.38
N GLY A 143 -20.78 -10.17 4.94
CA GLY A 143 -22.24 -10.16 5.08
C GLY A 143 -22.74 -9.82 6.50
N GLY A 144 -21.82 -9.57 7.42
CA GLY A 144 -22.06 -8.90 8.70
C GLY A 144 -21.32 -7.57 8.73
N LYS A 145 -20.33 -7.44 9.63
CA LYS A 145 -19.52 -6.23 9.78
C LYS A 145 -18.57 -5.95 8.61
N LEU A 146 -18.30 -6.91 7.73
CA LEU A 146 -17.49 -6.70 6.54
C LEU A 146 -18.39 -6.64 5.30
N ILE A 147 -18.54 -5.44 4.74
CA ILE A 147 -19.45 -5.16 3.61
C ILE A 147 -18.66 -4.80 2.35
N LYS A 148 -19.29 -4.94 1.18
CA LYS A 148 -18.63 -4.65 -0.11
C LYS A 148 -18.42 -3.14 -0.28
N TYR A 149 -17.19 -2.76 -0.61
CA TYR A 149 -16.81 -1.40 -0.98
C TYR A 149 -16.85 -1.26 -2.51
N ILE A 150 -17.59 -0.28 -3.02
CA ILE A 150 -17.68 -0.03 -4.46
C ILE A 150 -16.48 0.84 -4.86
N TYR A 151 -15.38 0.20 -5.26
CA TYR A 151 -14.14 0.90 -5.62
C TYR A 151 -14.26 1.72 -6.91
N GLN A 152 -14.90 1.15 -7.93
CA GLN A 152 -15.11 1.80 -9.21
C GLN A 152 -16.57 1.69 -9.63
N ASN A 153 -17.06 2.76 -10.24
CA ASN A 153 -18.36 2.79 -10.91
C ASN A 153 -18.16 3.43 -12.30
N PRO A 154 -18.71 2.85 -13.39
CA PRO A 154 -18.63 3.43 -14.73
C PRO A 154 -19.15 4.87 -14.82
N GLU A 155 -20.09 5.24 -13.95
CA GLU A 155 -20.68 6.58 -13.89
C GLU A 155 -19.84 7.58 -13.07
N ASN A 156 -18.73 7.15 -12.46
CA ASN A 156 -17.81 8.05 -11.78
C ASN A 156 -17.23 9.06 -12.78
N VAL A 157 -17.00 10.27 -12.30
CA VAL A 157 -16.65 11.41 -13.14
C VAL A 157 -15.19 11.78 -12.94
N PHE A 158 -14.48 11.93 -14.05
CA PHE A 158 -13.24 12.69 -14.12
C PHE A 158 -13.55 14.15 -14.47
N PHE A 159 -12.86 15.08 -13.79
CA PHE A 159 -13.00 16.50 -14.03
C PHE A 159 -11.63 17.17 -14.06
N TYR A 160 -11.10 17.35 -15.27
CA TYR A 160 -9.80 17.97 -15.52
C TYR A 160 -9.96 19.07 -16.56
N ASN A 161 -9.19 20.15 -16.42
CA ASN A 161 -9.22 21.28 -17.37
C ASN A 161 -10.64 21.82 -17.66
N SER A 162 -11.48 21.93 -16.62
CA SER A 162 -12.90 22.31 -16.73
C SER A 162 -13.76 21.39 -17.62
N ILE A 163 -13.27 20.21 -17.98
CA ILE A 163 -13.97 19.22 -18.81
C ILE A 163 -14.38 18.05 -17.94
N ARG A 164 -15.66 17.69 -18.04
CA ARG A 164 -16.27 16.56 -17.34
C ARG A 164 -16.38 15.36 -18.29
N ARG A 165 -15.89 14.21 -17.85
CA ARG A 165 -16.06 12.91 -18.53
C ARG A 165 -16.44 11.83 -17.53
N LYS A 166 -17.24 10.86 -17.95
CA LYS A 166 -17.48 9.64 -17.17
C LYS A 166 -16.34 8.66 -17.40
N ARG A 167 -16.09 7.80 -16.42
CA ARG A 167 -15.12 6.70 -16.55
C ARG A 167 -15.47 5.76 -17.70
N SER A 168 -16.75 5.62 -18.04
CA SER A 168 -17.23 4.83 -19.18
C SER A 168 -17.11 5.52 -20.54
N ASP A 169 -16.77 6.81 -20.59
CA ASP A 169 -16.69 7.53 -21.87
C ASP A 169 -15.53 6.96 -22.72
N PRO A 170 -15.74 6.71 -24.02
CA PRO A 170 -14.69 6.22 -24.90
C PRO A 170 -13.49 7.17 -24.93
N GLY A 171 -12.28 6.63 -24.81
CA GLY A 171 -11.04 7.41 -24.91
C GLY A 171 -10.75 8.30 -23.70
N VAL A 172 -11.47 8.15 -22.57
CA VAL A 172 -11.28 8.97 -21.36
C VAL A 172 -9.87 8.92 -20.75
N THR A 173 -8.99 8.03 -21.21
CA THR A 173 -7.58 8.01 -20.78
C THR A 173 -6.66 8.80 -21.69
N THR A 174 -7.16 9.35 -22.80
CA THR A 174 -6.35 10.11 -23.77
C THR A 174 -6.24 11.58 -23.40
N ALA A 175 -5.13 12.22 -23.81
CA ALA A 175 -4.88 13.64 -23.55
C ALA A 175 -5.92 14.56 -24.21
N ASN A 176 -6.41 14.19 -25.40
CA ASN A 176 -7.34 15.00 -26.19
C ASN A 176 -8.70 15.16 -25.52
N GLU A 177 -9.18 14.15 -24.77
CA GLU A 177 -10.47 14.24 -24.08
C GLU A 177 -10.54 15.36 -23.05
N PHE A 178 -9.39 15.79 -22.52
CA PHE A 178 -9.29 16.90 -21.58
C PHE A 178 -8.50 18.10 -22.14
N GLN A 179 -8.29 18.15 -23.46
CA GLN A 179 -7.58 19.23 -24.15
C GLN A 179 -6.19 19.51 -23.54
N ILE A 180 -5.44 18.46 -23.20
CA ILE A 180 -4.07 18.61 -22.68
C ILE A 180 -3.12 18.83 -23.86
N THR A 181 -2.61 20.05 -24.01
CA THR A 181 -1.85 20.46 -25.21
C THR A 181 -0.36 20.18 -25.16
N ASP A 182 0.21 20.02 -23.96
CA ASP A 182 1.66 19.92 -23.75
C ASP A 182 2.19 18.47 -23.80
N VAL A 183 1.38 17.56 -24.34
CA VAL A 183 1.66 16.13 -24.50
C VAL A 183 1.76 15.81 -25.99
N PRO A 184 2.90 15.30 -26.50
CA PRO A 184 2.99 14.92 -27.90
C PRO A 184 1.97 13.83 -28.25
N GLU A 185 1.40 13.93 -29.45
CA GLU A 185 0.26 13.11 -29.91
C GLU A 185 0.46 11.60 -29.68
N LYS A 186 1.67 11.09 -29.96
CA LYS A 186 1.99 9.67 -29.76
C LYS A 186 1.76 9.19 -28.32
N TYR A 187 2.05 10.02 -27.31
CA TYR A 187 1.82 9.70 -25.90
C TYR A 187 0.35 9.94 -25.53
N GLY A 188 -0.22 11.06 -26.02
CA GLY A 188 -1.59 11.43 -25.75
C GLY A 188 -2.62 10.41 -26.23
N GLN A 189 -2.36 9.75 -27.37
CA GLN A 189 -3.21 8.70 -27.94
C GLN A 189 -3.04 7.35 -27.24
N THR A 190 -1.84 7.03 -26.73
CA THR A 190 -1.59 5.79 -25.96
C THR A 190 -2.42 5.74 -24.69
N GLY A 191 -2.68 6.91 -24.09
CA GLY A 191 -3.46 7.05 -22.86
C GLY A 191 -2.58 6.95 -21.61
N TRP A 192 -2.94 7.72 -20.58
CA TRP A 192 -2.13 7.81 -19.36
C TRP A 192 -1.98 6.45 -18.66
N ASP A 193 -3.06 5.67 -18.63
CA ASP A 193 -3.10 4.39 -17.92
C ASP A 193 -2.16 3.35 -18.55
N ASN A 194 -2.09 3.29 -19.88
CA ASN A 194 -1.17 2.40 -20.59
C ASN A 194 0.29 2.83 -20.42
N LEU A 195 0.56 4.14 -20.43
CA LEU A 195 1.92 4.67 -20.23
C LEU A 195 2.43 4.42 -18.81
N VAL A 196 1.57 4.55 -17.80
CA VAL A 196 1.89 4.20 -16.41
C VAL A 196 2.10 2.69 -16.27
N LYS A 197 1.18 1.87 -16.81
CA LYS A 197 1.32 0.40 -16.81
C LYS A 197 2.62 -0.07 -17.44
N ASN A 198 3.07 0.55 -18.53
CA ASN A 198 4.35 0.23 -19.18
C ASN A 198 5.54 0.37 -18.23
N VAL A 199 5.50 1.34 -17.32
CA VAL A 199 6.56 1.62 -16.35
C VAL A 199 6.46 0.71 -15.13
N ILE A 200 5.25 0.52 -14.60
CA ILE A 200 5.02 -0.11 -13.30
C ILE A 200 4.87 -1.64 -13.40
N SER A 201 4.20 -2.14 -14.44
CA SER A 201 3.86 -3.58 -14.56
C SER A 201 5.06 -4.53 -14.52
N PRO A 202 6.22 -4.23 -15.14
CA PRO A 202 7.38 -5.13 -15.08
C PRO A 202 7.83 -5.44 -13.64
N PHE A 203 7.79 -4.44 -12.75
CA PHE A 203 8.14 -4.61 -11.35
C PHE A 203 7.01 -5.25 -10.55
N ALA A 204 5.77 -4.77 -10.75
CA ALA A 204 4.61 -5.29 -10.03
C ALA A 204 4.41 -6.79 -10.28
N LYS A 205 4.53 -7.25 -11.53
CA LYS A 205 4.37 -8.67 -11.89
C LYS A 205 5.42 -9.55 -11.20
N THR A 206 6.69 -9.16 -11.28
CA THR A 206 7.78 -9.95 -10.67
C THR A 206 7.70 -9.99 -9.13
N LEU A 207 7.24 -8.91 -8.49
CA LEU A 207 6.96 -8.90 -7.05
C LEU A 207 5.72 -9.75 -6.68
N ALA A 208 4.69 -9.76 -7.52
CA ALA A 208 3.53 -10.63 -7.35
C ALA A 208 3.91 -12.12 -7.50
N ASP A 209 4.82 -12.43 -8.42
CA ASP A 209 5.39 -13.77 -8.59
C ASP A 209 6.17 -14.22 -7.35
N ASP A 210 7.00 -13.35 -6.77
CA ASP A 210 7.71 -13.63 -5.51
C ASP A 210 6.73 -13.99 -4.38
N VAL A 211 5.58 -13.30 -4.30
CA VAL A 211 4.54 -13.57 -3.30
C VAL A 211 3.84 -14.90 -3.54
N THR A 212 3.50 -15.17 -4.80
CA THR A 212 2.65 -16.31 -5.17
C THR A 212 3.44 -17.62 -5.18
N ASN A 213 4.64 -17.59 -5.74
CA ASN A 213 5.48 -18.77 -5.97
C ASN A 213 6.61 -18.90 -4.93
N GLY A 214 6.84 -17.86 -4.14
CA GLY A 214 8.00 -17.76 -3.27
C GLY A 214 9.26 -17.38 -4.07
N GLY A 215 10.07 -16.49 -3.53
CA GLY A 215 11.28 -16.02 -4.19
C GLY A 215 11.71 -14.65 -3.69
N ASP A 216 12.77 -14.12 -4.27
CA ASP A 216 13.25 -12.76 -4.04
C ASP A 216 13.79 -12.10 -5.32
N GLU A 217 13.42 -12.61 -6.50
CA GLU A 217 13.91 -12.09 -7.77
C GLU A 217 13.23 -10.77 -8.15
N GLY A 218 11.91 -10.68 -7.96
CA GLY A 218 11.19 -9.42 -8.09
C GLY A 218 11.70 -8.37 -7.10
N TRP A 219 11.98 -8.79 -5.86
CA TRP A 219 12.60 -7.94 -4.84
C TRP A 219 13.98 -7.42 -5.27
N LYS A 220 14.87 -8.30 -5.72
CA LYS A 220 16.20 -7.92 -6.21
C LYS A 220 16.11 -6.97 -7.41
N LEU A 221 15.17 -7.22 -8.31
CA LEU A 221 14.92 -6.33 -9.46
C LEU A 221 14.46 -4.96 -8.98
N MET A 222 13.47 -4.89 -8.08
CA MET A 222 12.96 -3.62 -7.57
C MET A 222 14.06 -2.81 -6.88
N MET A 223 14.89 -3.46 -6.07
CA MET A 223 15.99 -2.81 -5.34
C MET A 223 17.15 -2.33 -6.24
N GLN A 224 17.26 -2.81 -7.48
CA GLN A 224 18.18 -2.22 -8.46
C GLN A 224 17.75 -0.80 -8.87
N TYR A 225 16.44 -0.52 -8.84
CA TYR A 225 15.86 0.74 -9.32
C TYR A 225 15.26 1.62 -8.23
N ASP A 226 15.28 1.18 -6.96
CA ASP A 226 14.85 1.96 -5.79
C ASP A 226 15.66 3.26 -5.59
N ILE A 227 16.83 3.35 -6.25
CA ILE A 227 17.65 4.58 -6.30
C ILE A 227 16.97 5.72 -7.06
N TYR A 228 15.93 5.45 -7.84
CA TYR A 228 15.21 6.44 -8.64
C TYR A 228 13.89 6.82 -7.99
N SER A 229 13.53 8.09 -8.12
CA SER A 229 12.12 8.47 -8.05
C SER A 229 11.36 7.98 -9.27
N THR A 230 10.04 7.87 -9.18
CA THR A 230 9.19 7.50 -10.34
C THR A 230 9.44 8.45 -11.52
N ARG A 231 9.52 9.76 -11.26
CA ARG A 231 9.82 10.79 -12.27
C ARG A 231 11.19 10.59 -12.90
N ALA A 232 12.22 10.32 -12.09
CA ALA A 232 13.58 10.10 -12.60
C ALA A 232 13.67 8.82 -13.43
N TYR A 233 12.94 7.77 -13.06
CA TYR A 233 12.87 6.53 -13.81
C TYR A 233 12.21 6.73 -15.19
N MET A 234 11.10 7.47 -15.23
CA MET A 234 10.33 7.74 -16.46
C MET A 234 11.05 8.69 -17.42
N ALA A 235 11.61 9.79 -16.91
CA ALA A 235 12.17 10.86 -17.75
C ALA A 235 13.69 10.76 -17.98
N GLY A 236 14.39 9.96 -17.17
CA GLY A 236 15.84 9.86 -17.22
C GLY A 236 16.33 9.15 -18.48
N ASN A 237 17.33 9.71 -19.16
CA ASN A 237 18.12 8.97 -20.15
C ASN A 237 19.12 8.05 -19.41
N ARG A 238 18.60 6.95 -18.86
CA ARG A 238 19.32 6.09 -17.92
C ARG A 238 20.21 5.09 -18.65
N SER A 239 21.44 4.90 -18.16
CA SER A 239 22.38 3.90 -18.71
C SER A 239 22.00 2.46 -18.37
N ASP A 240 21.13 2.27 -17.37
CA ASP A 240 20.61 0.98 -16.95
C ASP A 240 19.27 0.62 -17.61
N ALA A 241 18.88 1.35 -18.67
CA ALA A 241 17.65 1.07 -19.41
C ALA A 241 17.71 -0.34 -20.04
N LYS A 242 16.67 -1.13 -19.78
CA LYS A 242 16.51 -2.50 -20.25
C LYS A 242 15.27 -2.61 -21.14
N PRO A 243 15.39 -3.06 -22.42
CA PRO A 243 14.24 -3.16 -23.33
C PRO A 243 13.09 -4.01 -22.80
N GLU A 244 13.38 -5.02 -21.97
CA GLU A 244 12.38 -5.86 -21.31
C GLU A 244 11.53 -5.14 -20.24
N LEU A 245 11.96 -3.94 -19.80
CA LEU A 245 11.23 -3.09 -18.85
C LEU A 245 10.50 -1.92 -19.55
N ASP A 246 10.49 -1.89 -20.88
CA ASP A 246 9.82 -0.87 -21.70
C ASP A 246 9.12 -1.54 -22.90
N GLU A 247 8.02 -2.24 -22.65
CA GLU A 247 7.28 -2.98 -23.66
C GLU A 247 6.83 -2.09 -24.81
N LEU A 248 6.39 -0.86 -24.50
CA LEU A 248 5.96 0.12 -25.50
C LEU A 248 7.14 0.74 -26.27
N LYS A 249 8.38 0.61 -25.79
CA LYS A 249 9.59 1.24 -26.35
C LYS A 249 9.43 2.75 -26.48
N MET A 250 8.82 3.37 -25.47
CA MET A 250 8.46 4.78 -25.47
C MET A 250 9.28 5.61 -24.47
N MET A 251 10.07 4.97 -23.60
CA MET A 251 10.96 5.66 -22.66
C MET A 251 12.26 6.13 -23.33
N PRO A 252 12.88 7.23 -22.83
CA PRO A 252 12.40 8.08 -21.75
C PRO A 252 11.21 8.95 -22.17
N TYR A 253 10.31 9.21 -21.23
CA TYR A 253 9.15 10.09 -21.42
C TYR A 253 9.57 11.57 -21.29
N PRO A 254 9.10 12.46 -22.17
CA PRO A 254 9.25 13.90 -21.97
C PRO A 254 8.61 14.36 -20.65
N LEU A 255 9.18 15.37 -19.99
CA LEU A 255 8.67 15.84 -18.69
C LEU A 255 7.18 16.27 -18.72
N GLY A 256 6.72 16.87 -19.82
CA GLY A 256 5.29 17.21 -19.99
C GLY A 256 4.38 15.98 -19.96
N VAL A 257 4.86 14.84 -20.49
CA VAL A 257 4.16 13.56 -20.39
C VAL A 257 4.15 13.08 -18.95
N VAL A 258 5.30 13.08 -18.26
CA VAL A 258 5.40 12.61 -16.87
C VAL A 258 4.51 13.43 -15.92
N ASN A 259 4.44 14.74 -16.10
CA ASN A 259 3.53 15.61 -15.33
C ASN A 259 2.05 15.29 -15.59
N TRP A 260 1.70 15.00 -16.84
CA TRP A 260 0.35 14.58 -17.19
C TRP A 260 0.01 13.22 -16.57
N LEU A 261 0.93 12.26 -16.59
CA LEU A 261 0.75 10.96 -15.94
C LEU A 261 0.52 11.13 -14.43
N GLU A 262 1.40 11.84 -13.73
CA GLU A 262 1.27 12.09 -12.29
C GLU A 262 -0.10 12.69 -11.94
N THR A 263 -0.55 13.67 -12.73
CA THR A 263 -1.82 14.38 -12.50
C THR A 263 -3.04 13.46 -12.61
N PHE A 264 -3.00 12.47 -13.50
CA PHE A 264 -4.15 11.60 -13.78
C PHE A 264 -4.12 10.29 -13.00
N ASP A 265 -2.96 9.89 -12.52
CA ASP A 265 -2.70 8.61 -11.86
C ASP A 265 -2.70 8.75 -10.33
N THR A 266 -1.99 9.76 -9.79
CA THR A 266 -1.68 9.86 -8.36
C THR A 266 -1.76 11.30 -7.83
N SER A 267 -1.29 11.51 -6.60
CA SER A 267 -1.27 12.84 -5.96
C SER A 267 -0.06 13.66 -6.42
N THR A 268 -0.22 14.99 -6.40
CA THR A 268 0.86 15.93 -6.74
C THR A 268 2.10 15.70 -5.88
N GLY A 269 3.26 15.52 -6.54
CA GLY A 269 4.56 15.31 -5.90
C GLY A 269 4.86 13.85 -5.59
N GLN A 270 3.93 12.91 -5.80
CA GLN A 270 4.20 11.49 -5.54
C GLN A 270 5.24 10.91 -6.47
N TYR A 271 5.33 11.40 -7.72
CA TYR A 271 6.36 10.89 -8.63
C TYR A 271 7.77 11.34 -8.26
N ASP A 272 7.92 12.26 -7.31
CA ASP A 272 9.22 12.64 -6.74
C ASP A 272 9.65 11.72 -5.57
N ALA A 273 8.77 10.84 -5.09
CA ALA A 273 9.10 9.74 -4.19
C ALA A 273 9.68 8.53 -4.95
N ALA A 274 10.16 7.54 -4.20
CA ALA A 274 10.81 6.35 -4.76
C ALA A 274 9.90 5.58 -5.72
N LEU A 275 10.45 5.07 -6.82
CA LEU A 275 9.72 4.22 -7.77
C LEU A 275 9.08 3.01 -7.09
N SER A 276 9.76 2.45 -6.09
CA SER A 276 9.25 1.32 -5.33
C SER A 276 7.93 1.63 -4.62
N GLU A 277 7.72 2.85 -4.13
CA GLU A 277 6.46 3.24 -3.50
C GLU A 277 5.30 3.21 -4.51
N GLU A 278 5.50 3.72 -5.72
CA GLU A 278 4.50 3.68 -6.79
C GLU A 278 4.18 2.24 -7.23
N VAL A 279 5.20 1.40 -7.32
CA VAL A 279 5.02 -0.03 -7.63
C VAL A 279 4.23 -0.74 -6.53
N MET A 280 4.55 -0.47 -5.26
CA MET A 280 3.84 -1.06 -4.12
C MET A 280 2.41 -0.53 -4.00
N ASP A 281 2.16 0.73 -4.34
CA ASP A 281 0.82 1.33 -4.38
C ASP A 281 -0.02 0.66 -5.48
N SER A 282 0.53 0.51 -6.69
CA SER A 282 -0.13 -0.24 -7.77
C SER A 282 -0.50 -1.66 -7.35
N LEU A 283 0.38 -2.35 -6.63
CA LEU A 283 0.12 -3.69 -6.11
C LEU A 283 -0.99 -3.72 -5.06
N ALA A 284 -1.09 -2.68 -4.23
CA ALA A 284 -2.17 -2.55 -3.24
C ALA A 284 -3.54 -2.32 -3.90
N PHE A 285 -3.60 -1.65 -5.06
CA PHE A 285 -4.86 -1.37 -5.77
C PHE A 285 -5.23 -2.39 -6.84
N ALA A 286 -4.25 -3.07 -7.44
CA ALA A 286 -4.44 -4.04 -8.50
C ALA A 286 -3.34 -5.11 -8.42
N PHE A 287 -3.63 -6.20 -7.71
CA PHE A 287 -2.73 -7.35 -7.71
C PHE A 287 -2.81 -8.07 -9.07
N PRO A 288 -1.68 -8.33 -9.74
CA PRO A 288 -1.68 -9.11 -10.98
C PRO A 288 -2.23 -10.52 -10.69
N GLU A 289 -3.43 -10.81 -11.20
CA GLU A 289 -4.01 -12.15 -11.16
C GLU A 289 -3.74 -12.89 -12.48
N GLU A 290 -3.74 -14.22 -12.46
CA GLU A 290 -3.62 -15.05 -13.68
C GLU A 290 -4.76 -14.76 -14.68
N ASP A 291 -5.94 -14.40 -14.17
CA ASP A 291 -7.05 -13.92 -14.99
C ASP A 291 -7.00 -12.39 -15.09
N ALA A 292 -6.63 -11.89 -16.27
CA ALA A 292 -6.59 -10.45 -16.58
C ALA A 292 -7.97 -9.76 -16.48
N ASN A 293 -9.07 -10.51 -16.38
CA ASN A 293 -10.44 -10.00 -16.18
C ASN A 293 -10.93 -10.09 -14.73
N ALA A 294 -10.14 -10.65 -13.81
CA ALA A 294 -10.55 -10.76 -12.43
C ALA A 294 -10.68 -9.37 -11.80
N THR A 295 -11.87 -9.09 -11.27
CA THR A 295 -12.12 -7.86 -10.52
C THR A 295 -11.81 -8.12 -9.05
N VAL A 296 -10.85 -7.39 -8.49
CA VAL A 296 -10.56 -7.43 -7.05
C VAL A 296 -11.82 -7.03 -6.28
N ASP A 297 -12.29 -7.89 -5.38
CA ASP A 297 -13.36 -7.54 -4.45
C ASP A 297 -12.80 -6.65 -3.33
N TRP A 298 -13.42 -5.48 -3.16
CA TRP A 298 -13.07 -4.52 -2.11
C TRP A 298 -14.09 -4.60 -0.97
N TYR A 299 -13.60 -4.42 0.25
CA TYR A 299 -14.43 -4.43 1.45
C TYR A 299 -14.16 -3.21 2.33
N CYS A 300 -15.15 -2.83 3.12
CA CYS A 300 -14.99 -1.91 4.25
C CYS A 300 -15.65 -2.51 5.49
N VAL A 301 -15.25 -2.03 6.67
CA VAL A 301 -15.84 -2.47 7.93
C VAL A 301 -17.02 -1.55 8.24
N GLU A 302 -18.20 -2.12 8.44
CA GLU A 302 -19.38 -1.41 8.92
C GLU A 302 -19.15 -1.00 10.38
N VAL A 303 -18.85 0.28 10.59
CA VAL A 303 -18.66 0.85 11.92
C VAL A 303 -20.01 1.36 12.42
N LYS A 304 -20.74 0.50 13.13
CA LYS A 304 -21.90 0.96 13.92
C LYS A 304 -21.40 1.55 15.24
N CYS A 305 -22.05 2.62 15.70
CA CYS A 305 -21.89 3.10 17.08
C CYS A 305 -22.38 1.99 18.02
N TYR A 306 -21.48 1.12 18.47
CA TYR A 306 -21.77 0.17 19.54
C TYR A 306 -21.31 0.80 20.85
N ARG A 307 -22.27 1.07 21.75
CA ARG A 307 -22.03 1.33 23.17
C ARG A 307 -21.54 0.06 23.87
#